data_AF-A0A1F9UI61-F1
#
_entry.id   AF-A0A1F9UI61-F1
#
_cell.length_a   1.000
_cell.length_b   1.000
_cell.length_c   1.000
_cell.angle_alpha   90.00
_cell.angle_beta   90.00
_cell.angle_gamma   90.00
#
_symmetry.space_group_name_H-M   'P 1'
#
loop_
_entity.id
_entity.type
_entity.pdbx_description
1 polymer ?
#
loop_
_entity_poly.entity_id
_entity_poly.type
_entity_poly.pdbx_seq_one_letter_code
_entity_poly.pdbx_strand_id
1 'polypeptide(L)'
;METFKTKHGTLIAGEEGIVFDTGVDRGGYIRGMTVPPYLVELPPEKINPREIICIKNAEVRREFVRKVGIERIVAALNATVVDKSGDYELLLLDIGEGSPRPYLRMRNPSVPGVWHIEGVHPNVRTVAEALAWRNMRPDPPNELT
;
A
#
# COMPACT_ATOMS: atom_id res chain seq x y z
N MET A 1 23.45 3.76 -6.37
CA MET A 1 22.82 5.00 -6.86
C MET A 1 23.87 5.77 -7.63
N GLU A 2 23.50 6.35 -8.77
CA GLU A 2 24.39 7.14 -9.61
C GLU A 2 24.03 8.62 -9.51
N THR A 3 25.02 9.51 -9.54
CA THR A 3 24.82 10.95 -9.29
C THR A 3 25.22 11.77 -10.51
N PHE A 4 24.32 12.65 -10.96
CA PHE A 4 24.50 13.51 -12.12
C PHE A 4 24.38 14.97 -11.71
N LYS A 5 25.40 15.77 -12.02
CA LYS A 5 25.34 17.23 -11.84
C LYS A 5 24.75 17.88 -13.08
N THR A 6 23.84 18.81 -12.87
CA THR A 6 23.17 19.59 -13.92
C THR A 6 23.36 21.08 -13.64
N LYS A 7 23.01 21.93 -14.61
CA LYS A 7 22.97 23.39 -14.40
C LYS A 7 21.92 23.85 -13.36
N HIS A 8 21.01 22.95 -12.96
CA HIS A 8 19.89 23.22 -12.06
C HIS A 8 19.98 22.48 -10.71
N GLY A 9 21.07 21.75 -10.45
CA GLY A 9 21.22 20.94 -9.24
C GLY A 9 21.72 19.53 -9.54
N THR A 10 21.44 18.61 -8.62
CA THR A 10 21.91 17.22 -8.65
C THR A 10 20.73 16.28 -8.85
N LEU A 11 20.92 15.26 -9.70
CA LEU A 11 20.02 14.12 -9.83
C LEU A 11 20.71 12.87 -9.30
N ILE A 12 20.01 12.07 -8.51
CA ILE A 12 20.50 10.80 -7.96
C ILE A 12 19.57 9.70 -8.46
N ALA A 13 20.07 8.85 -9.36
CA ALA A 13 19.32 7.72 -9.88
C ALA A 13 19.33 6.56 -8.86
N GLY A 14 18.13 6.19 -8.40
CA GLY A 14 17.83 4.97 -7.69
C GLY A 14 17.24 3.91 -8.60
N GLU A 15 16.95 2.73 -8.04
CA GLU A 15 16.40 1.60 -8.77
C GLU A 15 14.97 1.87 -9.28
N GLU A 16 14.12 2.45 -8.42
CA GLU A 16 12.70 2.69 -8.71
C GLU A 16 12.38 4.14 -9.13
N GLY A 17 13.37 5.03 -9.15
CA GLY A 17 13.15 6.45 -9.43
C GLY A 17 14.39 7.33 -9.29
N ILE A 18 14.17 8.63 -9.31
CA ILE A 18 15.23 9.65 -9.24
C ILE A 18 14.97 10.56 -8.06
N VAL A 19 16.00 10.92 -7.31
CA VAL A 19 15.97 12.07 -6.39
C VAL A 19 16.54 13.28 -7.10
N PHE A 20 15.86 14.40 -6.99
CA PHE A 20 16.38 15.70 -7.41
C PHE A 20 16.69 16.55 -6.18
N ASP A 21 17.79 17.29 -6.27
CA ASP A 21 18.20 18.28 -5.27
C ASP A 21 18.68 19.53 -6.00
N THR A 22 17.89 20.60 -5.91
CA THR A 22 18.16 21.88 -6.57
C THR A 22 18.95 22.84 -5.69
N GLY A 23 19.30 22.44 -4.45
CA GLY A 23 19.83 23.30 -3.40
C GLY A 23 18.78 24.17 -2.69
N VAL A 24 17.57 24.28 -3.24
CA VAL A 24 16.42 24.98 -2.62
C VAL A 24 15.29 24.01 -2.31
N ASP A 25 15.07 23.05 -3.20
CA ASP A 25 14.06 22.01 -3.07
C ASP A 25 14.68 20.63 -3.34
N ARG A 26 14.18 19.63 -2.62
CA ARG A 26 14.64 18.25 -2.68
C ARG A 26 13.45 17.30 -2.64
N GLY A 27 13.32 16.47 -3.69
CA GLY A 27 12.21 15.54 -3.85
C GLY A 27 12.59 14.29 -4.62
N GLY A 28 11.69 13.32 -4.63
CA GLY A 28 11.79 12.10 -5.45
C GLY A 28 10.83 12.14 -6.63
N TYR A 29 11.13 11.37 -7.66
CA TYR A 29 10.27 11.17 -8.82
C TYR A 29 10.21 9.69 -9.19
N ILE A 30 9.02 9.11 -9.15
CA ILE A 30 8.75 7.72 -9.50
C ILE A 30 7.61 7.75 -10.53
N ARG A 31 7.75 7.04 -11.66
CA ARG A 31 6.64 6.76 -12.61
C ARG A 31 5.70 7.95 -12.94
N GLY A 32 6.23 9.16 -13.11
CA GLY A 32 5.42 10.32 -13.52
C GLY A 32 4.97 11.23 -12.37
N MET A 33 5.33 10.93 -11.13
CA MET A 33 4.80 11.59 -9.94
C MET A 33 5.91 11.95 -8.96
N THR A 34 5.75 13.12 -8.32
CA THR A 34 6.63 13.56 -7.25
C THR A 34 6.30 12.81 -5.98
N VAL A 35 7.33 12.30 -5.30
CA VAL A 35 7.25 11.54 -4.06
C VAL A 35 8.23 12.12 -3.03
N PRO A 36 8.04 11.83 -1.73
CA PRO A 36 9.10 12.06 -0.76
C PRO A 36 10.40 11.36 -1.17
N PRO A 37 11.57 12.02 -1.05
CA PRO A 37 12.83 11.48 -1.56
C PRO A 37 13.21 10.14 -0.91
N TYR A 38 12.85 9.94 0.36
CA TYR A 38 13.10 8.68 1.06
C TYR A 38 12.45 7.46 0.38
N LEU A 39 11.36 7.65 -0.38
CA LEU A 39 10.73 6.58 -1.15
C LEU A 39 11.58 6.13 -2.34
N VAL A 40 12.59 6.89 -2.74
CA VAL A 40 13.59 6.45 -3.72
C VAL A 40 14.84 5.93 -3.00
N GLU A 41 15.29 6.61 -1.94
CA GLU A 41 16.60 6.39 -1.31
C GLU A 41 16.67 5.24 -0.34
N LEU A 42 15.65 5.09 0.51
CA LEU A 42 15.69 4.09 1.56
C LEU A 42 15.27 2.73 1.01
N PRO A 43 15.97 1.64 1.37
CA PRO A 43 15.46 0.30 1.11
C PRO A 43 14.16 0.08 1.90
N PRO A 44 13.25 -0.80 1.43
CA PRO A 44 11.95 -1.06 2.05
C PRO A 44 11.97 -1.23 3.57
N GLU A 45 12.97 -1.93 4.10
CA GLU A 45 13.10 -2.31 5.50
C GLU A 45 13.34 -1.11 6.41
N LYS A 46 13.91 -0.02 5.86
CA LYS A 46 14.21 1.21 6.58
C LYS A 46 13.08 2.25 6.53
N ILE A 47 12.02 2.00 5.76
CA ILE A 47 10.85 2.88 5.70
C ILE A 47 9.89 2.50 6.82
N ASN A 48 9.46 3.49 7.61
CA ASN A 48 8.45 3.30 8.66
C ASN A 48 7.07 3.09 8.01
N PRO A 49 6.45 1.90 8.13
CA PRO A 49 5.18 1.63 7.45
C PRO A 49 4.02 2.51 7.92
N ARG A 50 4.11 3.10 9.12
CA ARG A 50 3.06 3.99 9.66
C ARG A 50 2.98 5.33 8.92
N GLU A 51 4.00 5.71 8.14
CA GLU A 51 3.98 6.96 7.37
C GLU A 51 2.89 7.00 6.30
N ILE A 52 2.32 5.85 5.91
CA ILE A 52 1.21 5.78 4.96
C ILE A 52 0.04 6.70 5.35
N ILE A 53 -0.18 6.92 6.66
CA ILE A 53 -1.26 7.77 7.18
C ILE A 53 -1.08 9.25 6.84
N CYS A 54 0.17 9.67 6.57
CA CYS A 54 0.50 11.04 6.20
C CYS A 54 0.39 11.27 4.69
N ILE A 55 0.27 10.21 3.89
CA ILE A 55 0.26 10.29 2.43
C ILE A 55 -1.16 10.52 1.93
N LYS A 56 -1.44 11.75 1.50
CA LYS A 56 -2.78 12.13 1.00
C LYS A 56 -3.03 11.69 -0.44
N ASN A 57 -2.01 11.80 -1.29
CA ASN A 57 -2.11 11.47 -2.72
C ASN A 57 -2.21 9.95 -2.90
N ALA A 58 -3.25 9.49 -3.59
CA ALA A 58 -3.52 8.07 -3.77
C ALA A 58 -2.42 7.32 -4.55
N GLU A 59 -1.84 7.95 -5.57
CA GLU A 59 -0.75 7.35 -6.36
C GLU A 59 0.54 7.25 -5.53
N VAL A 60 0.86 8.26 -4.71
CA VAL A 60 2.01 8.20 -3.77
C VAL A 60 1.81 7.08 -2.76
N ARG A 61 0.60 6.93 -2.24
CA ARG A 61 0.25 5.87 -1.30
C ARG A 61 0.36 4.49 -1.95
N ARG A 62 -0.01 4.36 -3.22
CA ARG A 62 0.17 3.12 -4.00
C ARG A 62 1.64 2.73 -4.14
N GLU A 63 2.51 3.68 -4.50
CA GLU A 63 3.95 3.40 -4.60
C GLU A 63 4.56 3.11 -3.22
N PHE A 64 4.09 3.78 -2.16
CA PHE A 64 4.46 3.44 -0.78
C PHE A 64 4.10 1.99 -0.44
N VAL A 65 2.87 1.55 -0.72
CA VAL A 65 2.43 0.16 -0.48
C VAL A 65 3.26 -0.82 -1.29
N ARG A 66 3.54 -0.52 -2.57
CA ARG A 66 4.39 -1.35 -3.45
C ARG A 66 5.80 -1.51 -2.85
N LYS A 67 6.40 -0.41 -2.37
CA LYS A 67 7.76 -0.43 -1.85
C LYS A 67 7.85 -1.07 -0.45
N VAL A 68 6.96 -0.71 0.46
CA VAL A 68 7.02 -1.11 1.87
C VAL A 68 6.46 -2.51 2.11
N GLY A 69 5.49 -2.93 1.30
CA GLY A 69 4.76 -4.18 1.44
C GLY A 69 3.53 -4.04 2.35
N ILE A 70 2.38 -4.51 1.86
CA ILE A 70 1.10 -4.34 2.54
C ILE A 70 1.03 -5.09 3.89
N GLU A 71 1.69 -6.24 4.02
CA GLU A 71 1.72 -7.00 5.27
C GLU A 71 2.44 -6.24 6.39
N ARG A 72 3.57 -5.58 6.08
CA ARG A 72 4.29 -4.72 7.03
C ARG A 72 3.44 -3.54 7.46
N ILE A 73 2.65 -2.97 6.55
CA ILE A 73 1.74 -1.86 6.84
C ILE A 73 0.62 -2.31 7.76
N VAL A 74 -0.05 -3.42 7.43
CA VAL A 74 -1.14 -4.00 8.22
C VAL A 74 -0.68 -4.34 9.64
N ALA A 75 0.50 -4.96 9.77
CA ALA A 75 1.10 -5.24 11.06
C ALA A 75 1.43 -3.95 11.84
N ALA A 76 2.06 -2.97 11.19
CA ALA A 76 2.44 -1.72 11.84
C ALA A 76 1.24 -0.85 12.24
N LEU A 77 0.09 -0.99 11.60
CA LEU A 77 -1.13 -0.25 11.92
C LEU A 77 -2.07 -1.00 12.88
N ASN A 78 -1.67 -2.18 13.38
CA ASN A 78 -2.45 -3.01 14.29
C ASN A 78 -3.87 -3.33 13.76
N ALA A 79 -3.95 -3.80 12.51
CA ALA A 79 -5.22 -4.20 11.93
C ALA A 79 -5.94 -5.24 12.80
N THR A 80 -7.25 -5.09 12.96
CA THR A 80 -8.06 -6.03 13.75
C THR A 80 -8.76 -7.02 12.82
N VAL A 81 -8.56 -8.32 13.02
CA VAL A 81 -9.35 -9.33 12.33
C VAL A 81 -10.75 -9.35 12.92
N VAL A 82 -11.77 -9.10 12.09
CA VAL A 82 -13.19 -9.07 12.50
C VAL A 82 -14.01 -10.24 11.96
N ASP A 83 -13.52 -10.91 10.93
CA ASP A 83 -14.11 -12.16 10.44
C ASP A 83 -13.03 -13.04 9.81
N LYS A 84 -13.24 -14.35 9.82
CA LYS A 84 -12.30 -15.33 9.25
C LYS A 84 -13.05 -16.47 8.60
N SER A 85 -12.62 -16.85 7.39
CA SER A 85 -13.11 -18.04 6.72
C SER A 85 -11.99 -18.74 5.97
N GLY A 86 -11.67 -19.96 6.41
CA GLY A 86 -10.48 -20.68 5.94
C GLY A 86 -9.21 -19.84 6.15
N ASP A 87 -8.52 -19.58 5.04
CA ASP A 87 -7.30 -18.75 5.01
C ASP A 87 -7.58 -17.26 4.83
N TYR A 88 -8.83 -16.86 4.62
CA TYR A 88 -9.19 -15.47 4.33
C TYR A 88 -9.65 -14.77 5.60
N GLU A 89 -9.33 -13.47 5.70
CA GLU A 89 -9.59 -12.65 6.87
C GLU A 89 -10.18 -11.31 6.43
N LEU A 90 -11.19 -10.84 7.15
CA LEU A 90 -11.66 -9.47 7.05
C LEU A 90 -10.97 -8.65 8.14
N LEU A 91 -10.25 -7.62 7.73
CA LEU A 91 -9.47 -6.75 8.60
C LEU A 91 -10.17 -5.39 8.74
N LEU A 92 -10.19 -4.82 9.93
CA LEU A 92 -10.42 -3.39 10.14
C LEU A 92 -9.07 -2.67 10.26
N LEU A 93 -8.86 -1.68 9.40
CA LEU A 93 -7.62 -0.92 9.32
C LEU A 93 -7.94 0.57 9.20
N ASP A 94 -7.31 1.39 10.06
CA ASP A 94 -7.34 2.85 9.91
C ASP A 94 -6.06 3.31 9.19
N ILE A 95 -6.24 3.86 8.00
CA ILE A 95 -5.16 4.40 7.16
C ILE A 95 -4.94 5.90 7.36
N GLY A 96 -5.33 6.45 8.51
CA GLY A 96 -5.14 7.85 8.88
C GLY A 96 -6.38 8.73 8.73
N GLU A 97 -7.56 8.13 8.60
CA GLU A 97 -8.83 8.86 8.46
C GLU A 97 -9.62 8.92 9.78
N GLY A 98 -9.14 8.27 10.85
CA GLY A 98 -9.81 8.25 12.15
C GLY A 98 -11.04 7.31 12.19
N SER A 99 -11.27 6.57 11.10
CA SER A 99 -12.34 5.58 10.99
C SER A 99 -11.78 4.31 10.35
N PRO A 100 -11.68 3.20 11.09
CA PRO A 100 -11.27 1.92 10.52
C PRO A 100 -12.20 1.51 9.36
N ARG A 101 -11.60 1.07 8.26
CA ARG A 101 -12.31 0.56 7.07
C ARG A 101 -12.06 -0.94 6.90
N PRO A 102 -13.00 -1.68 6.28
CA PRO A 102 -12.83 -3.10 6.02
C PRO A 102 -11.88 -3.37 4.85
N TYR A 103 -10.98 -4.35 5.03
CA TYR A 103 -10.06 -4.86 4.02
C TYR A 103 -10.12 -6.37 3.96
N LEU A 104 -10.22 -6.94 2.77
CA LEU A 104 -10.14 -8.38 2.55
C LEU A 104 -8.68 -8.79 2.42
N ARG A 105 -8.20 -9.68 3.30
CA ARG A 105 -6.94 -10.40 3.16
C ARG A 105 -7.21 -11.80 2.62
N MET A 106 -6.58 -12.11 1.50
CA MET A 106 -6.79 -13.37 0.77
C MET A 106 -5.52 -13.81 0.03
N ARG A 107 -5.46 -15.08 -0.36
CA ARG A 107 -4.35 -15.57 -1.19
C ARG A 107 -4.39 -14.91 -2.56
N ASN A 108 -3.23 -14.51 -3.09
CA ASN A 108 -3.14 -14.01 -4.45
C ASN A 108 -3.31 -15.19 -5.44
N PRO A 109 -4.35 -15.20 -6.29
CA PRO A 109 -4.60 -16.31 -7.22
C PRO A 109 -3.54 -16.42 -8.32
N SER A 110 -2.82 -15.33 -8.61
CA SER A 110 -1.82 -15.26 -9.67
C SER A 110 -0.39 -15.52 -9.19
N VAL A 111 -0.12 -15.33 -7.90
CA VAL A 111 1.23 -15.46 -7.34
C VAL A 111 1.18 -16.34 -6.08
N PRO A 112 1.59 -17.62 -6.19
CA PRO A 112 1.61 -18.53 -5.06
C PRO A 112 2.44 -17.98 -3.89
N GLY A 113 1.92 -18.11 -2.67
CA GLY A 113 2.60 -17.67 -1.44
C GLY A 113 2.51 -16.16 -1.16
N VAL A 114 1.88 -15.36 -2.04
CA VAL A 114 1.69 -13.93 -1.82
C VAL A 114 0.28 -13.65 -1.30
N TRP A 115 0.19 -12.83 -0.25
CA TRP A 115 -1.08 -12.32 0.27
C TRP A 115 -1.50 -11.07 -0.48
N HIS A 116 -2.76 -11.03 -0.89
CA HIS A 116 -3.42 -9.86 -1.45
C HIS A 116 -4.31 -9.23 -0.38
N ILE A 117 -4.21 -7.91 -0.22
CA ILE A 117 -5.03 -7.15 0.72
C ILE A 117 -5.61 -5.95 -0.02
N GLU A 118 -6.93 -5.83 -0.02
CA GLU A 118 -7.65 -4.75 -0.70
C GLU A 118 -8.80 -4.21 0.15
N GLY A 119 -9.11 -2.93 -0.02
CA GLY A 119 -10.25 -2.31 0.65
C GLY A 119 -11.56 -2.78 0.02
N VAL A 120 -12.58 -3.00 0.86
CA VAL A 120 -13.93 -3.36 0.42
C VAL A 120 -14.95 -2.30 0.82
N HIS A 121 -16.21 -2.46 0.42
CA HIS A 121 -17.25 -1.48 0.76
C HIS A 121 -17.38 -1.28 2.28
N PRO A 122 -17.54 -0.04 2.79
CA PRO A 122 -17.56 0.25 4.24
C PRO A 122 -18.61 -0.49 5.06
N ASN A 123 -19.64 -1.04 4.42
CA ASN A 123 -20.71 -1.82 5.08
C ASN A 123 -20.45 -3.33 5.12
N VAL A 124 -19.39 -3.83 4.50
CA VAL A 124 -19.01 -5.25 4.56
C VAL A 124 -18.60 -5.63 5.99
N ARG A 125 -19.14 -6.74 6.48
CA ARG A 125 -18.91 -7.27 7.84
C ARG A 125 -18.36 -8.69 7.86
N THR A 126 -18.44 -9.43 6.75
CA THR A 126 -17.92 -10.80 6.66
C THR A 126 -16.99 -10.99 5.45
N VAL A 127 -16.15 -12.02 5.51
CA VAL A 127 -15.31 -12.48 4.39
C VAL A 127 -16.18 -12.87 3.19
N ALA A 128 -17.34 -13.48 3.42
CA ALA A 128 -18.24 -13.89 2.35
C ALA A 128 -18.83 -12.67 1.60
N GLU A 129 -19.28 -11.64 2.33
CA GLU A 129 -19.71 -10.37 1.75
C GLU A 129 -18.57 -9.66 1.01
N ALA A 130 -17.36 -9.68 1.57
CA ALA A 130 -16.17 -9.10 0.95
C ALA A 130 -15.86 -9.74 -0.41
N LEU A 131 -15.95 -11.07 -0.49
CA LEU A 131 -15.75 -11.83 -1.72
C LEU A 131 -16.86 -11.59 -2.74
N ALA A 132 -18.12 -11.46 -2.31
CA ALA A 132 -19.20 -11.06 -3.21
C ALA A 132 -18.97 -9.67 -3.80
N TRP A 133 -18.61 -8.69 -2.95
CA TRP A 133 -18.31 -7.34 -3.39
C TRP A 133 -17.16 -7.30 -4.40
N ARG A 134 -16.04 -7.98 -4.10
CA ARG A 134 -14.89 -8.12 -5.01
C ARG A 134 -15.30 -8.69 -6.38
N ASN A 135 -16.15 -9.71 -6.38
CA ASN A 135 -16.59 -10.40 -7.58
C ASN A 135 -17.78 -9.72 -8.29
N MET A 136 -18.18 -8.53 -7.83
CA MET A 136 -19.35 -7.79 -8.34
C MET A 136 -20.64 -8.63 -8.34
N ARG A 137 -20.81 -9.47 -7.33
CA ARG A 137 -22.00 -10.31 -7.14
C ARG A 137 -22.97 -9.66 -6.16
N PRO A 138 -24.29 -9.81 -6.36
CA PRO A 138 -25.29 -9.33 -5.41
C PRO A 138 -25.29 -10.13 -4.10
N ASP A 139 -24.98 -11.44 -4.17
CA ASP A 139 -25.06 -12.36 -3.04
C ASP A 139 -23.70 -12.95 -2.65
N PRO A 140 -23.46 -13.21 -1.35
CA PRO A 140 -22.32 -13.99 -0.84
C PRO A 140 -22.22 -15.36 -1.53
N PRO A 141 -21.00 -15.83 -1.87
CA PRO A 141 -20.86 -17.16 -2.45
C PRO A 141 -21.19 -18.26 -1.41
N ASN A 142 -21.90 -19.30 -1.84
CA ASN A 142 -22.26 -20.45 -1.00
C ASN A 142 -21.04 -21.29 -0.58
N GLU A 143 -19.96 -21.26 -1.37
CA GLU A 143 -18.69 -21.91 -1.09
C GLU A 143 -17.55 -20.93 -1.35
N LEU A 144 -16.62 -20.85 -0.38
CA LEU A 144 -15.45 -19.97 -0.42
C LEU A 144 -14.26 -20.84 -0.85
N THR A 145 -14.04 -20.94 -2.17
CA THR A 145 -12.90 -21.67 -2.77
C THR A 145 -11.76 -20.74 -3.17
#